data_AF-A0A0Q5CVY9-F1
#
_entry.id   AF-A0A0Q5CVY9-F1
#
_cell.length_a   1.000
_cell.length_b   1.000
_cell.length_c   1.000
_cell.angle_alpha   90.00
_cell.angle_beta   90.00
_cell.angle_gamma   90.00
#
_symmetry.space_group_name_H-M   'P 1'
#
loop_
_entity.id
_entity.type
_entity.pdbx_description
1 polymer ?
#
loop_
_entity_poly.entity_id
_entity_poly.type
_entity_poly.pdbx_seq_one_letter_code
_entity_poly.pdbx_strand_id
1 'polypeptide(L)'
;MKGLRKWRWGELPTYNGFTHAERVRGWQAIHFLIDNGWAQRSNICCISGDTNMPRLHSETYYSWEPYTISHSIHMALHQRFRQPAPWRRIVDRYSVDGAEWYARLSLEPVDLAAQLRADYGPEITDLFARVPVPVGTIIPHHQIYRQE
;
A
#
# COMPACT_ATOMS: atom_id res chain seq x y z
N MET A 1 18.79 0.93 -15.11
CA MET A 1 17.69 1.11 -14.15
C MET A 1 16.43 0.53 -14.73
N LYS A 2 15.63 -0.20 -13.96
CA LYS A 2 14.37 -0.77 -14.47
C LYS A 2 13.29 0.31 -14.53
N GLY A 3 12.48 0.30 -15.58
CA GLY A 3 11.30 1.17 -15.69
C GLY A 3 10.19 0.77 -14.69
N LEU A 4 9.15 1.60 -14.61
CA LEU A 4 7.99 1.32 -13.78
C LEU A 4 7.15 0.19 -14.38
N ARG A 5 6.67 -0.70 -13.51
CA ARG A 5 5.75 -1.74 -13.91
C ARG A 5 4.42 -1.13 -14.39
N LYS A 6 3.80 -1.77 -15.38
CA LYS A 6 2.47 -1.37 -15.88
C LYS A 6 1.39 -2.16 -15.16
N TRP A 7 0.38 -1.46 -14.65
CA TRP A 7 -0.82 -2.08 -14.11
C TRP A 7 -1.66 -2.68 -15.26
N ARG A 8 -2.10 -3.94 -15.11
CA ARG A 8 -2.82 -4.69 -16.18
C ARG A 8 -4.17 -5.26 -15.74
N TRP A 9 -4.60 -5.00 -14.51
CA TRP A 9 -5.75 -5.68 -13.89
C TRP A 9 -7.02 -4.81 -13.84
N GLY A 10 -7.20 -3.92 -14.82
CA GLY A 10 -8.36 -3.04 -14.90
C GLY A 10 -8.34 -1.89 -13.89
N GLU A 11 -9.44 -1.14 -13.82
CA GLU A 11 -9.59 -0.04 -12.87
C GLU A 11 -9.81 -0.56 -11.44
N LEU A 12 -9.18 0.12 -10.49
CA LEU A 12 -9.30 -0.20 -9.07
C LEU A 12 -10.38 0.68 -8.47
N PRO A 13 -11.26 0.14 -7.59
CA PRO A 13 -12.20 0.99 -6.86
C PRO A 13 -11.45 1.95 -5.92
N THR A 14 -12.11 3.05 -5.57
CA THR A 14 -11.62 3.92 -4.50
C THR A 14 -11.47 3.13 -3.20
N TYR A 15 -10.37 3.36 -2.49
CA TYR A 15 -10.09 2.71 -1.21
C TYR A 15 -9.60 3.76 -0.23
N ASN A 16 -10.33 4.00 0.86
CA ASN A 16 -10.03 5.06 1.83
C ASN A 16 -9.73 6.44 1.20
N GLY A 17 -10.50 6.82 0.18
CA GLY A 17 -10.30 8.06 -0.58
C GLY A 17 -9.21 8.02 -1.66
N PHE A 18 -8.36 6.97 -1.69
CA PHE A 18 -7.35 6.82 -2.73
C PHE A 18 -7.97 6.35 -4.04
N THR A 19 -7.75 7.13 -5.09
CA THR A 19 -8.16 6.87 -6.47
C THR A 19 -7.36 5.72 -7.11
N HIS A 20 -7.83 5.21 -8.25
CA HIS A 20 -7.09 4.23 -9.05
C HIS A 20 -5.64 4.67 -9.31
N ALA A 21 -5.43 5.90 -9.76
CA ALA A 21 -4.12 6.43 -10.10
C ALA A 21 -3.17 6.45 -8.89
N GLU A 22 -3.64 6.90 -7.74
CA GLU A 22 -2.86 6.94 -6.50
C GLU A 22 -2.49 5.54 -6.01
N ARG A 23 -3.43 4.60 -6.09
CA ARG A 23 -3.18 3.20 -5.71
C ARG A 23 -2.16 2.53 -6.61
N VAL A 24 -2.27 2.74 -7.92
CA VAL A 24 -1.28 2.25 -8.90
C VAL A 24 0.07 2.91 -8.68
N ARG A 25 0.11 4.20 -8.33
CA ARG A 25 1.36 4.93 -8.05
C ARG A 25 2.11 4.36 -6.85
N GLY A 26 1.40 4.11 -5.75
CA GLY A 26 1.94 3.42 -4.57
C GLY A 26 2.52 2.06 -4.93
N TRP A 27 1.78 1.26 -5.68
CA TRP A 27 2.22 -0.05 -6.17
C TRP A 27 3.49 0.04 -7.04
N GLN A 28 3.55 1.02 -7.94
CA GLN A 28 4.73 1.26 -8.79
C GLN A 28 5.96 1.65 -7.98
N ALA A 29 5.82 2.53 -6.99
CA ALA A 29 6.92 2.96 -6.14
C ALA A 29 7.53 1.80 -5.35
N ILE A 30 6.68 0.99 -4.70
CA ILE A 30 7.09 -0.21 -3.96
C ILE A 30 7.88 -1.16 -4.88
N HIS A 31 7.32 -1.47 -6.06
CA HIS A 31 7.98 -2.39 -6.97
C HIS A 31 9.23 -1.81 -7.62
N PHE A 32 9.30 -0.50 -7.84
CA PHE A 32 10.50 0.16 -8.33
C PHE A 32 11.66 0.02 -7.34
N LEU A 33 11.41 0.22 -6.04
CA LEU A 33 12.41 0.01 -4.99
C LEU A 33 12.87 -1.46 -4.93
N ILE A 34 11.94 -2.41 -4.97
CA ILE A 34 12.25 -3.85 -4.94
C ILE A 34 13.03 -4.28 -6.19
N ASP A 35 12.61 -3.85 -7.37
CA ASP A 35 13.17 -4.28 -8.65
C ASP A 35 14.61 -3.78 -8.86
N ASN A 36 14.96 -2.66 -8.24
CA ASN A 36 16.33 -2.11 -8.22
C ASN A 36 17.13 -2.53 -6.97
N GLY A 37 16.58 -3.36 -6.08
CA GLY A 37 17.28 -3.90 -4.92
C GLY A 37 17.44 -2.94 -3.73
N TRP A 38 16.68 -1.83 -3.71
CA TRP A 38 16.72 -0.83 -2.63
C TRP A 38 15.73 -1.10 -1.50
N ALA A 39 14.77 -2.00 -1.74
CA ALA A 39 13.89 -2.52 -0.70
C ALA A 39 13.79 -4.04 -0.83
N GLN A 40 13.59 -4.71 0.30
CA GLN A 40 13.36 -6.15 0.34
C GLN A 40 11.88 -6.45 0.55
N ARG A 41 11.40 -7.48 -0.13
CA ARG A 41 10.08 -8.05 0.12
C ARG A 41 10.20 -9.14 1.17
N SER A 42 9.60 -8.93 2.35
CA SER A 42 9.44 -10.02 3.33
C SER A 42 8.61 -11.15 2.73
N ASN A 43 8.95 -12.40 3.08
CA ASN A 43 8.21 -13.61 2.75
C ASN A 43 7.34 -14.12 3.92
N ILE A 44 7.27 -13.38 5.02
CA ILE A 44 6.53 -13.72 6.24
C ILE A 44 5.40 -12.70 6.44
N CYS A 45 4.19 -13.18 6.68
CA CYS A 45 3.06 -12.32 7.04
C CYS A 45 3.32 -11.64 8.39
N CYS A 46 3.27 -10.31 8.43
CA CYS A 46 3.50 -9.54 9.66
C CYS A 46 2.35 -9.62 10.68
N ILE A 47 1.23 -10.29 10.35
CA ILE A 47 0.09 -10.50 11.25
C ILE A 47 0.11 -11.94 11.79
N SER A 48 0.17 -12.94 10.92
CA SER A 48 0.05 -14.35 11.33
C SER A 48 1.35 -15.14 11.37
N GLY A 49 2.46 -14.58 10.86
CA GLY A 49 3.70 -15.33 10.65
C GLY A 49 3.66 -16.32 9.47
N ASP A 50 2.53 -16.43 8.77
CA ASP A 50 2.37 -17.36 7.64
C ASP A 50 3.26 -16.97 6.45
N THR A 51 3.91 -17.96 5.84
CA THR A 51 4.78 -17.79 4.66
C THR A 51 4.08 -18.13 3.35
N ASN A 52 2.82 -18.57 3.39
CA ASN A 52 2.08 -18.97 2.20
C ASN A 52 1.57 -17.75 1.42
N MET A 53 1.97 -17.67 0.15
CA MET A 53 1.51 -16.66 -0.81
C MET A 53 1.53 -15.21 -0.27
N PRO A 54 2.68 -14.70 0.21
CA PRO A 54 2.77 -13.34 0.73
C PRO A 54 2.33 -12.33 -0.33
N ARG A 55 1.63 -11.28 0.11
CA ARG A 55 1.17 -10.14 -0.68
C ARG A 55 1.65 -8.86 -0.02
N LEU A 56 1.83 -7.82 -0.83
CA LEU A 56 2.15 -6.48 -0.34
C LEU A 56 0.84 -5.68 -0.24
N HIS A 57 0.64 -5.03 0.89
CA HIS A 57 -0.53 -4.22 1.17
C HIS A 57 -0.14 -2.86 1.73
N SER A 58 -0.92 -1.84 1.37
CA SER A 58 -0.76 -0.48 1.87
C SER A 58 -2.12 0.05 2.31
N GLU A 59 -2.22 0.51 3.56
CA GLU A 59 -3.38 1.30 4.01
C GLU A 59 -3.27 2.75 3.56
N THR A 60 -2.04 3.28 3.48
CA THR A 60 -1.72 4.59 2.89
C THR A 60 -0.96 4.40 1.58
N TYR A 61 -1.54 4.84 0.48
CA TYR A 61 -0.90 4.78 -0.85
C TYR A 61 0.05 5.95 -1.12
N TYR A 62 0.28 6.81 -0.12
CA TYR A 62 1.32 7.85 -0.13
C TYR A 62 2.58 7.45 0.66
N SER A 63 2.70 6.17 1.04
CA SER A 63 3.91 5.58 1.60
C SER A 63 4.45 4.49 0.68
N TRP A 64 5.76 4.27 0.71
CA TRP A 64 6.46 3.22 -0.03
C TRP A 64 6.80 1.99 0.84
N GLU A 65 6.30 1.94 2.08
CA GLU A 65 6.52 0.86 3.04
C GLU A 65 5.28 -0.02 3.13
N PRO A 66 5.20 -1.12 2.36
CA PRO A 66 4.06 -2.02 2.43
C PRO A 66 4.16 -2.96 3.63
N TYR A 67 3.01 -3.42 4.09
CA TYR A 67 2.91 -4.59 4.93
C TYR A 67 2.93 -5.85 4.07
N THR A 68 3.81 -6.80 4.41
CA THR A 68 3.70 -8.17 3.88
C THR A 68 2.64 -8.93 4.68
N ILE A 69 1.56 -9.34 4.03
CA ILE A 69 0.49 -10.14 4.64
C ILE A 69 0.16 -11.36 3.79
N SER A 70 -0.37 -12.43 4.39
CA SER A 70 -0.81 -13.61 3.64
C SER A 70 -1.99 -13.26 2.73
N HIS A 71 -2.19 -14.04 1.67
CA HIS A 71 -3.28 -13.76 0.71
C HIS A 71 -4.66 -13.75 1.36
N SER A 72 -4.94 -14.67 2.30
CA SER A 72 -6.23 -14.73 2.99
C SER A 72 -6.49 -13.49 3.84
N ILE A 73 -5.47 -13.02 4.58
CA ILE A 73 -5.54 -11.79 5.38
C ILE A 73 -5.70 -10.57 4.48
N HIS A 74 -4.99 -10.51 3.35
CA HIS A 74 -5.12 -9.43 2.37
C HIS A 74 -6.55 -9.30 1.86
N MET A 75 -7.18 -10.43 1.53
CA MET A 75 -8.56 -10.43 1.04
C MET A 75 -9.57 -10.06 2.12
N ALA A 76 -9.43 -10.58 3.34
CA ALA A 76 -10.27 -10.17 4.45
C ALA A 76 -10.14 -8.67 4.75
N LEU A 77 -8.92 -8.12 4.68
CA LEU A 77 -8.65 -6.71 4.91
C LEU A 77 -9.33 -5.79 3.89
N HIS A 78 -9.23 -6.12 2.60
CA HIS A 78 -9.93 -5.36 1.55
C HIS A 78 -11.44 -5.48 1.63
N GLN A 79 -11.96 -6.61 2.15
CA GLN A 79 -13.39 -6.83 2.30
C GLN A 79 -13.94 -6.27 3.61
N ARG A 80 -13.13 -5.77 4.55
CA ARG A 80 -13.56 -5.43 5.92
C ARG A 80 -14.77 -4.48 5.98
N PHE A 81 -14.91 -3.59 5.00
CA PHE A 81 -16.03 -2.65 4.90
C PHE A 81 -17.36 -3.31 4.53
N ARG A 82 -17.32 -4.35 3.67
CA ARG A 82 -18.51 -5.08 3.22
C ARG A 82 -18.78 -6.33 4.06
N GLN A 83 -17.73 -6.99 4.51
CA GLN A 83 -17.76 -8.25 5.25
C GLN A 83 -16.79 -8.12 6.43
N PRO A 84 -17.20 -7.45 7.52
CA PRO A 84 -16.31 -7.18 8.65
C PRO A 84 -15.99 -8.44 9.46
N ALA A 85 -16.87 -9.46 9.46
CA ALA A 85 -16.71 -10.62 10.32
C ALA A 85 -15.40 -11.43 10.08
N PRO A 86 -15.00 -11.74 8.83
CA PRO A 86 -13.67 -12.30 8.56
C PRO A 86 -12.50 -11.48 9.12
N TRP A 87 -12.56 -10.15 8.99
CA TRP A 87 -11.51 -9.27 9.50
C TRP A 87 -11.47 -9.25 11.03
N ARG A 88 -12.63 -9.15 11.70
CA ARG A 88 -12.73 -9.23 13.16
C ARG A 88 -12.12 -10.51 13.71
N ARG A 89 -12.41 -11.66 13.09
CA ARG A 89 -11.78 -12.94 13.49
C ARG A 89 -10.26 -12.96 13.35
N ILE A 90 -9.70 -12.21 12.40
CA ILE A 90 -8.23 -12.06 12.27
C ILE A 90 -7.70 -11.21 13.43
N VAL A 91 -8.36 -10.08 13.72
CA VAL A 91 -7.99 -9.20 14.85
C VAL A 91 -8.08 -9.97 16.17
N ASP A 92 -9.21 -10.61 16.46
CA ASP A 92 -9.43 -11.38 17.70
C ASP A 92 -8.40 -12.50 17.89
N ARG A 93 -7.89 -13.06 16.79
CA ARG A 93 -6.95 -14.18 16.82
C ARG A 93 -5.50 -13.75 17.03
N TYR A 94 -5.09 -12.65 16.42
CA TYR A 94 -3.66 -12.28 16.34
C TYR A 94 -3.31 -11.04 17.18
N SER A 95 -4.30 -10.22 17.54
CA SER A 95 -4.06 -9.06 18.41
C SER A 95 -3.76 -9.52 19.83
N VAL A 96 -2.76 -8.90 20.44
CA VAL A 96 -2.34 -9.13 21.83
C VAL A 96 -3.02 -8.12 22.73
N ASP A 97 -2.91 -6.83 22.41
CA ASP A 97 -3.41 -5.72 23.24
C ASP A 97 -4.27 -4.71 22.47
N GLY A 98 -4.41 -4.85 21.16
CA GLY A 98 -5.19 -3.96 20.31
C GLY A 98 -4.42 -2.72 19.84
N ALA A 99 -3.15 -2.55 20.25
CA ALA A 99 -2.31 -1.45 19.79
C ALA A 99 -1.73 -1.70 18.39
N GLU A 100 -1.78 -2.94 17.90
CA GLU A 100 -1.26 -3.29 16.58
C GLU A 100 -1.93 -2.48 15.48
N TRP A 101 -1.16 -2.11 14.45
CA TRP A 101 -1.65 -1.26 13.36
C TRP A 101 -2.93 -1.79 12.71
N TYR A 102 -3.05 -3.12 12.60
CA TYR A 102 -4.19 -3.78 11.96
C TYR A 102 -5.41 -3.86 12.88
N ALA A 103 -5.21 -3.93 14.20
CA ALA A 103 -6.30 -3.95 15.18
C ALA A 103 -7.02 -2.59 15.26
N ARG A 104 -6.32 -1.50 14.94
CA ARG A 104 -6.84 -0.12 14.99
C ARG A 104 -7.52 0.36 13.70
N LEU A 105 -7.62 -0.49 12.68
CA LEU A 105 -8.24 -0.09 11.41
C LEU A 105 -9.76 0.06 11.53
N SER A 106 -10.27 1.16 10.97
CA SER A 106 -11.70 1.37 10.82
C SER A 106 -12.37 0.25 10.01
N LEU A 107 -13.53 -0.19 10.47
CA LEU A 107 -14.43 -1.10 9.73
C LEU A 107 -15.32 -0.38 8.74
N GLU A 108 -15.31 0.96 8.76
CA GLU A 108 -15.99 1.81 7.78
C GLU A 108 -14.95 2.53 6.90
N PRO A 109 -15.28 2.81 5.63
CA PRO A 109 -14.41 3.62 4.78
C PRO A 109 -14.18 5.01 5.39
N VAL A 110 -12.93 5.46 5.37
CA VAL A 110 -12.54 6.82 5.78
C VAL A 110 -11.83 7.51 4.63
N ASP A 111 -12.01 8.81 4.42
CA ASP A 111 -11.26 9.55 3.41
C ASP A 111 -9.85 9.91 3.91
N LEU A 112 -9.03 8.87 4.12
CA LEU A 112 -7.65 9.02 4.58
C LEU A 112 -6.82 9.81 3.57
N ALA A 113 -7.08 9.65 2.26
CA ALA A 113 -6.39 10.41 1.24
C ALA A 113 -6.63 11.92 1.38
N ALA A 114 -7.88 12.36 1.60
CA ALA A 114 -8.18 13.77 1.84
C ALA A 114 -7.57 14.29 3.14
N GLN A 115 -7.64 13.51 4.23
CA GLN A 115 -6.99 13.85 5.49
C GLN A 115 -5.49 14.09 5.29
N LEU A 116 -4.79 13.17 4.63
CA LEU A 116 -3.36 13.29 4.37
C LEU A 116 -3.01 14.50 3.50
N ARG A 117 -3.83 14.83 2.48
CA ARG A 117 -3.63 16.04 1.68
C ARG A 117 -3.87 17.33 2.48
N ALA A 118 -4.81 17.32 3.42
CA ALA A 118 -5.06 18.45 4.30
C ALA A 118 -3.89 18.66 5.29
N ASP A 119 -3.34 17.57 5.84
CA ASP A 119 -2.30 17.62 6.85
C ASP A 119 -0.90 17.94 6.26
N TYR A 120 -0.61 17.46 5.04
CA TYR A 120 0.72 17.51 4.44
C TYR A 120 0.80 18.24 3.10
N GLY A 121 -0.31 18.86 2.66
CA GLY A 121 -0.37 19.56 1.37
C GLY A 121 -0.55 18.63 0.15
N PRO A 122 -0.86 19.19 -1.03
CA PRO A 122 -1.08 18.42 -2.26
C PRO A 122 0.16 17.64 -2.75
N GLU A 123 1.36 18.08 -2.39
CA GLU A 123 2.65 17.46 -2.73
C GLU A 123 2.81 16.05 -2.14
N ILE A 124 2.04 15.68 -1.12
CA ILE A 124 2.05 14.31 -0.59
C ILE A 124 1.68 13.26 -1.65
N THR A 125 0.94 13.67 -2.68
CA THR A 125 0.59 12.81 -3.82
C THR A 125 1.79 12.46 -4.69
N ASP A 126 2.85 13.28 -4.66
CA ASP A 126 4.12 12.99 -5.33
C ASP A 126 4.97 12.03 -4.50
N LEU A 127 4.60 10.75 -4.58
CA LEU A 127 5.31 9.69 -3.89
C LEU A 127 6.77 9.56 -4.35
N PHE A 128 7.03 9.76 -5.64
CA PHE A 128 8.37 9.53 -6.20
C PHE A 128 9.36 10.64 -5.85
N ALA A 129 8.90 11.85 -5.53
CA ALA A 129 9.73 12.89 -4.94
C ALA A 129 10.25 12.53 -3.53
N ARG A 130 9.65 11.54 -2.86
CA ARG A 130 9.89 11.24 -1.44
C ARG A 130 10.45 9.84 -1.17
N VAL A 131 10.46 8.94 -2.16
CA VAL A 131 11.01 7.60 -1.98
C VAL A 131 12.54 7.64 -1.76
N PRO A 132 13.07 6.78 -0.87
CA PRO A 132 14.51 6.74 -0.59
C PRO A 132 15.22 6.03 -1.74
N VAL A 133 15.76 6.81 -2.67
CA VAL A 133 16.60 6.33 -3.77
C VAL A 133 18.03 6.84 -3.62
N PRO A 134 19.05 6.09 -4.08
CA PRO A 134 20.43 6.57 -4.06
C PRO A 134 20.58 7.92 -4.78
N VAL A 135 21.47 8.79 -4.28
CA VAL A 135 21.76 10.09 -4.90
C VAL A 135 22.18 9.90 -6.36
N GLY A 136 21.66 10.74 -7.24
CA GLY A 136 21.90 10.66 -8.69
C GLY A 136 21.02 9.63 -9.43
N THR A 137 20.09 8.97 -8.74
CA THR A 137 19.11 8.09 -9.37
C THR A 137 18.16 8.90 -10.27
N ILE A 138 18.19 8.61 -11.57
CA ILE A 138 17.24 9.16 -12.55
C ILE A 138 15.89 8.44 -12.42
N ILE A 139 14.91 9.06 -11.78
CA ILE A 139 13.54 8.56 -11.77
C ILE A 139 12.93 8.72 -13.18
N PRO A 140 12.24 7.69 -13.74
CA PRO A 140 11.67 7.78 -15.09
C PRO A 140 10.41 8.68 -15.11
N HIS A 141 10.58 9.99 -14.99
CA HIS A 141 9.50 10.99 -14.91
C HIS A 141 8.48 10.85 -16.04
N HIS A 142 8.91 10.53 -17.27
CA HIS A 142 8.01 10.31 -18.42
C HIS A 142 7.02 9.14 -18.24
N GLN A 143 7.28 8.22 -17.30
CA GLN A 143 6.38 7.11 -16.94
C GLN A 143 5.49 7.46 -15.74
N ILE A 144 5.78 8.59 -15.10
CA ILE A 144 5.08 9.07 -13.90
C ILE A 144 4.10 10.17 -14.28
N TYR A 145 4.62 11.23 -14.88
CA TYR A 145 3.86 12.39 -15.31
C TYR A 145 3.65 12.24 -16.81
N ARG A 146 2.41 12.38 -17.26
CA ARG A 146 2.19 12.65 -18.69
C ARG A 146 2.83 14.00 -18.96
N GLN A 147 3.64 14.09 -20.02
CA GLN A 147 3.97 15.41 -20.56
C GLN A 147 2.65 16.01 -21.04
N GLU A 148 2.26 17.14 -20.46
CA GLU A 148 1.18 17.97 -20.98
C GLU A 148 1.54 18.53 -22.35
#